data_AF-A0A2V8B6A2-F1
#
_entry.id   AF-A0A2V8B6A2-F1
#
_cell.length_a   1.000
_cell.length_b   1.000
_cell.length_c   1.000
_cell.angle_alpha   90.00
_cell.angle_beta   90.00
_cell.angle_gamma   90.00
#
_symmetry.space_group_name_H-M   'P 1'
#
loop_
_entity.id
_entity.type
_entity.pdbx_description
1 polymer ?
#
loop_
_entity_poly.entity_id
_entity_poly.type
_entity_poly.pdbx_seq_one_letter_code
_entity_poly.pdbx_strand_id
1 'polypeptide(L)'
;MSTFVAIVVGVAAGGAMFDLWQDRLWLIGIIVMAIALIGTAVSFRIPRVRASAPGARIDFNPWRQIGLGLKRLRRDRVLSLTVAGISYFWFLGALLQLVIILFGTQVMHLNDRWVGVLTAFAAIGIGAGSMAAGRLSGDKVELGLAPIGSIGMGLFAIALAHSGGSFALAALNLTLVGFFGGLFAVPLNALLQQRSGDREKGRLMATNNFLNMIGILVASGALSLCTNVFGLPADRIIFIFGVLTLELLEGYGCTEMAPIVAVNVPDVNDRGEHQRGARRGTVGHPLPGVVAKIVDPATGEGPLFNIEGLLLVRGPNRMKGYLGDPESTSDVFRDGWYVTGDIATIDESGFITITDRLSRFSKIAGEMVPHMKIEQQIHSLLDEHYACVVTAVPDPAKGERLIAFYTDPSLAPHELWERLCLTELPRLWLPKREDLRIIDAIPTLGTGKVDLRAIRRLAMGQV
;
A
#
# COMPACT_ATOMS: atom_id res chain seq x y z
N MET A 1 -3.40 26.83 -10.02
CA MET A 1 -4.16 27.51 -8.94
C MET A 1 -5.53 27.97 -9.43
N SER A 2 -5.63 28.90 -10.39
CA SER A 2 -6.91 29.45 -10.89
C SER A 2 -7.85 28.41 -11.52
N THR A 3 -7.32 27.39 -12.20
CA THR A 3 -8.12 26.36 -12.87
C THR A 3 -9.00 25.55 -11.91
N PHE A 4 -8.46 25.12 -10.76
CA PHE A 4 -9.23 24.33 -9.79
C PHE A 4 -10.33 25.16 -9.14
N VAL A 5 -10.05 26.41 -8.78
CA VAL A 5 -11.05 27.34 -8.24
C VAL A 5 -12.19 27.56 -9.24
N ALA A 6 -11.87 27.74 -10.52
CA ALA A 6 -12.87 27.88 -11.57
C ALA A 6 -13.75 26.63 -11.72
N ILE A 7 -13.19 25.42 -11.60
CA ILE A 7 -13.95 24.16 -11.62
C ILE A 7 -14.89 24.09 -10.41
N VAL A 8 -14.41 24.38 -9.20
CA VAL A 8 -15.23 24.35 -7.96
C VAL A 8 -16.42 25.31 -8.08
N VAL A 9 -16.14 26.56 -8.45
CA VAL A 9 -17.16 27.59 -8.59
C VAL A 9 -18.15 27.23 -9.70
N GLY A 10 -17.67 26.68 -10.82
CA GLY A 10 -18.53 26.23 -11.92
C GLY A 10 -19.49 25.11 -11.51
N VAL A 11 -19.01 24.09 -10.79
CA VAL A 11 -19.85 22.98 -10.30
C VAL A 11 -20.91 23.48 -9.31
N ALA A 12 -20.50 24.32 -8.35
CA ALA A 12 -21.42 24.87 -7.35
C ALA A 12 -22.47 25.81 -7.98
N ALA A 13 -22.04 26.69 -8.89
CA ALA A 13 -22.94 27.61 -9.59
C ALA A 13 -23.91 26.85 -10.50
N GLY A 14 -23.45 25.82 -11.21
CA GLY A 14 -24.30 25.01 -12.09
C GLY A 14 -25.49 24.38 -11.36
N GLY A 15 -25.24 23.76 -10.20
CA GLY A 15 -26.32 23.16 -9.39
C GLY A 15 -27.32 24.20 -8.87
N ALA A 16 -26.84 25.35 -8.38
CA ALA A 16 -27.70 26.43 -7.88
C ALA A 16 -28.53 27.08 -9.00
N MET A 17 -27.93 27.29 -10.17
CA MET A 17 -28.62 27.85 -11.34
C MET A 17 -29.72 26.92 -11.86
N PHE A 18 -29.49 25.60 -11.83
CA PHE A 18 -30.50 24.63 -12.23
C PHE A 18 -31.68 24.61 -11.26
N ASP A 19 -31.45 24.61 -9.95
CA ASP A 19 -32.52 24.63 -8.93
C ASP A 19 -33.40 25.89 -9.04
N LEU A 20 -32.78 27.06 -9.26
CA LEU A 20 -33.49 28.35 -9.35
C LEU A 20 -34.23 28.58 -10.68
N TRP A 21 -33.73 28.03 -11.78
CA TRP A 21 -34.21 28.34 -13.13
C TRP A 21 -34.48 27.09 -13.98
N GLN A 22 -34.80 25.95 -13.38
CA GLN A 22 -35.18 24.73 -14.10
C GLN A 22 -36.32 24.97 -15.11
N ASP A 23 -37.30 25.83 -14.76
CA ASP A 23 -38.41 26.20 -15.65
C ASP A 23 -38.03 27.25 -16.72
N ARG A 24 -36.81 27.78 -16.66
CA ARG A 24 -36.31 28.88 -17.52
C ARG A 24 -34.88 28.61 -18.00
N LEU A 25 -34.66 27.44 -18.59
CA LEU A 25 -33.34 26.99 -19.08
C LEU A 25 -32.61 27.99 -20.00
N TRP A 26 -33.36 28.82 -20.73
CA TRP A 26 -32.77 29.85 -21.60
C TRP A 26 -31.94 30.90 -20.82
N LEU A 27 -32.30 31.22 -19.56
CA LEU A 27 -31.52 32.12 -18.70
C LEU A 27 -30.14 31.54 -18.37
N ILE A 28 -30.09 30.23 -18.08
CA ILE A 28 -28.85 29.49 -17.85
C ILE A 28 -27.98 29.56 -19.11
N GLY A 29 -28.57 29.34 -20.29
CA GLY A 29 -27.88 29.44 -21.58
C GLY A 29 -27.25 30.82 -21.82
N ILE A 30 -27.97 31.90 -21.52
CA ILE A 30 -27.45 33.28 -21.65
C ILE A 30 -26.23 33.49 -20.73
N ILE A 31 -26.32 33.05 -19.48
CA ILE A 31 -25.22 33.22 -18.51
C ILE A 31 -23.98 32.45 -18.95
N VAL A 32 -24.13 31.19 -19.37
CA VAL A 32 -23.00 30.38 -19.85
C VAL A 32 -22.37 31.02 -21.10
N MET A 33 -23.20 31.53 -22.02
CA MET A 33 -22.73 32.23 -23.21
C MET A 33 -21.99 33.53 -22.86
N ALA A 34 -22.48 34.31 -21.89
CA ALA A 34 -21.80 35.50 -21.41
C ALA A 34 -20.43 35.17 -20.80
N ILE A 35 -20.34 34.13 -19.98
CA ILE A 35 -19.07 33.66 -19.40
C ILE A 35 -18.10 33.24 -20.51
N ALA A 36 -18.57 32.51 -21.53
CA ALA A 36 -17.75 32.09 -22.67
C ALA A 36 -17.22 33.28 -23.50
N LEU A 37 -18.07 34.29 -23.74
CA LEU A 37 -17.69 35.52 -24.44
C LEU A 37 -16.65 36.32 -23.64
N ILE A 38 -16.85 36.47 -22.33
CA ILE A 38 -15.88 37.13 -21.44
C ILE A 38 -14.54 36.38 -21.45
N GLY A 39 -14.57 35.04 -21.32
CA GLY A 39 -13.37 34.21 -21.37
C GLY A 39 -12.61 34.37 -22.69
N THR A 40 -13.34 34.40 -23.81
CA THR A 40 -12.79 34.65 -25.14
C THR A 40 -12.16 36.04 -25.24
N ALA A 41 -12.85 37.08 -24.77
CA ALA A 41 -12.34 38.45 -24.76
C ALA A 41 -11.05 38.59 -23.95
N VAL A 42 -10.98 37.94 -22.78
CA VAL A 42 -9.78 37.92 -21.93
C VAL A 42 -8.64 37.15 -22.60
N SER A 43 -8.93 36.06 -23.32
CA SER A 43 -7.90 35.26 -24.02
C SER A 43 -7.10 36.06 -25.05
N PHE A 44 -7.70 37.08 -25.68
CA PHE A 44 -6.99 37.95 -26.63
C PHE A 44 -5.91 38.82 -25.97
N ARG A 45 -5.92 38.98 -24.65
CA ARG A 45 -4.88 39.69 -23.89
C ARG A 45 -3.72 38.80 -23.44
N ILE A 46 -3.73 37.50 -23.76
CA ILE A 46 -2.62 36.61 -23.39
C ILE A 46 -1.34 37.01 -24.16
N PRO A 47 -0.23 37.33 -23.47
CA PRO A 47 1.02 37.70 -24.12
C PRO A 47 1.53 36.58 -25.03
N ARG A 48 2.02 36.94 -26.22
CA ARG A 48 2.64 35.97 -27.14
C ARG A 48 3.97 35.50 -26.56
N VAL A 49 4.08 34.21 -26.28
CA VAL A 49 5.31 33.54 -25.84
C VAL A 49 6.08 33.01 -27.04
N ARG A 50 7.41 32.96 -26.95
CA ARG A 50 8.26 32.39 -28.01
C ARG A 50 7.95 30.90 -28.19
N ALA A 51 7.85 30.44 -29.43
CA ALA A 51 7.64 29.03 -29.73
C ALA A 51 8.84 28.19 -29.27
N SER A 52 8.60 27.10 -28.54
CA SER A 52 9.65 26.20 -28.06
C SER A 52 10.43 25.52 -29.20
N ALA A 53 9.78 25.30 -30.35
CA ALA A 53 10.39 24.73 -31.54
C ALA A 53 9.88 25.40 -32.83
N PRO A 54 10.46 26.54 -33.25
CA PRO A 54 9.98 27.33 -34.40
C PRO A 54 10.02 26.58 -35.75
N GLY A 55 10.90 25.58 -35.87
CA GLY A 55 11.08 24.79 -37.10
C GLY A 55 10.44 23.39 -37.06
N ALA A 56 9.70 23.04 -36.02
CA ALA A 56 9.06 21.74 -35.93
C ALA A 56 7.90 21.65 -36.94
N ARG A 57 7.90 20.61 -37.78
CA ARG A 57 6.74 20.30 -38.64
C ARG A 57 5.61 19.77 -37.76
N ILE A 58 4.42 20.33 -37.93
CA ILE A 58 3.21 19.84 -37.25
C ILE A 58 2.92 18.44 -37.78
N ASP A 59 3.04 17.43 -36.92
CA ASP A 59 2.64 16.07 -37.25
C ASP A 59 1.14 15.92 -36.98
N PHE A 60 0.36 15.82 -38.05
CA PHE A 60 -1.10 15.65 -38.00
C PHE A 60 -1.55 14.24 -37.58
N ASN A 61 -0.64 13.29 -37.38
CA ASN A 61 -0.98 11.95 -36.91
C ASN A 61 -0.90 11.88 -35.36
N PRO A 62 -2.04 11.97 -34.64
CA PRO A 62 -2.04 11.97 -33.18
C PRO A 62 -1.54 10.63 -32.58
N TRP A 63 -1.83 9.51 -33.25
CA TRP A 63 -1.44 8.18 -32.78
C TRP A 63 0.07 7.98 -32.80
N ARG A 64 0.74 8.51 -33.83
CA ARG A 64 2.20 8.48 -33.91
C ARG A 64 2.83 9.33 -32.79
N GLN A 65 2.27 10.51 -32.51
CA GLN A 65 2.75 11.36 -31.43
C GLN A 65 2.60 10.69 -30.05
N ILE A 66 1.45 10.06 -29.80
CA ILE A 66 1.22 9.30 -28.56
C ILE A 66 2.19 8.11 -28.48
N GLY A 67 2.38 7.35 -29.56
CA GLY A 67 3.31 6.21 -29.57
C GLY A 67 4.77 6.61 -29.29
N LEU A 68 5.23 7.74 -29.84
CA LEU A 68 6.54 8.30 -29.54
C LEU A 68 6.64 8.77 -28.08
N GLY A 69 5.60 9.42 -27.56
CA GLY A 69 5.51 9.79 -26.15
C GLY A 69 5.56 8.58 -25.23
N LEU A 70 4.81 7.52 -25.54
CA LEU A 70 4.78 6.27 -24.77
C LEU A 70 6.14 5.57 -24.77
N LYS A 71 6.84 5.56 -25.91
CA LYS A 71 8.21 5.04 -26.01
C LYS A 71 9.19 5.85 -25.14
N ARG A 72 9.02 7.18 -25.06
CA ARG A 72 9.83 8.04 -24.20
C ARG A 72 9.56 7.78 -22.71
N LEU A 73 8.29 7.63 -22.33
CA LEU A 73 7.88 7.27 -20.97
C LEU A 73 8.47 5.92 -20.55
N ARG A 74 8.35 4.88 -21.40
CA ARG A 74 8.90 3.54 -21.09
C ARG A 74 10.42 3.53 -20.88
N ARG A 75 11.16 4.44 -21.53
CA ARG A 75 12.61 4.55 -21.37
C ARG A 75 13.02 5.22 -20.06
N ASP A 76 12.10 5.92 -19.40
CA ASP A 76 12.40 6.70 -18.21
C ASP A 76 11.44 6.34 -17.07
N ARG A 77 11.93 5.47 -16.19
CA ARG A 77 11.12 4.86 -15.11
C ARG A 77 10.44 5.91 -14.23
N VAL A 78 11.11 6.99 -13.88
CA VAL A 78 10.53 8.04 -13.02
C VAL A 78 9.43 8.81 -13.77
N LEU A 79 9.58 9.10 -15.07
CA LEU A 79 8.50 9.71 -15.87
C LEU A 79 7.31 8.75 -16.00
N SER A 80 7.58 7.47 -16.24
CA SER A 80 6.54 6.44 -16.34
C SER A 80 5.73 6.32 -15.05
N LEU A 81 6.40 6.27 -13.89
CA LEU A 81 5.75 6.20 -12.58
C LEU A 81 4.98 7.48 -12.27
N THR A 82 5.52 8.64 -12.64
CA THR A 82 4.85 9.94 -12.45
C THR A 82 3.54 9.98 -13.23
N VAL A 83 3.57 9.60 -14.52
CA VAL A 83 2.36 9.56 -15.35
C VAL A 83 1.37 8.51 -14.85
N ALA A 84 1.84 7.33 -14.43
CA ALA A 84 0.98 6.31 -13.83
C ALA A 84 0.28 6.83 -12.57
N GLY A 85 0.99 7.54 -11.69
CA GLY A 85 0.42 8.19 -10.51
C GLY A 85 -0.62 9.24 -10.88
N ILE A 86 -0.32 10.14 -11.82
CA ILE A 86 -1.30 11.15 -12.29
C ILE A 86 -2.54 10.47 -12.89
N SER A 87 -2.37 9.45 -13.73
CA SER A 87 -3.49 8.70 -14.32
C SER A 87 -4.32 7.97 -13.25
N TYR A 88 -3.69 7.43 -12.21
CA TYR A 88 -4.38 6.84 -11.08
C TYR A 88 -5.19 7.87 -10.30
N PHE A 89 -4.65 9.08 -10.06
CA PHE A 89 -5.41 10.17 -9.43
C PHE A 89 -6.67 10.53 -10.23
N TRP A 90 -6.54 10.63 -11.56
CA TRP A 90 -7.69 10.91 -12.43
C TRP A 90 -8.71 9.76 -12.45
N PHE A 91 -8.25 8.51 -12.45
CA PHE A 91 -9.09 7.33 -12.29
C PHE A 91 -9.87 7.38 -10.98
N LEU A 92 -9.19 7.58 -9.84
CA LEU A 92 -9.81 7.60 -8.53
C LEU A 92 -10.76 8.79 -8.37
N GLY A 93 -10.36 9.97 -8.86
CA GLY A 93 -11.21 11.17 -8.83
C GLY A 93 -12.50 10.99 -9.64
N ALA A 94 -12.41 10.43 -10.85
CA ALA A 94 -13.58 10.13 -11.66
C ALA A 94 -14.47 9.06 -11.01
N LEU A 95 -13.87 7.99 -10.47
CA LEU A 95 -14.60 6.93 -9.78
C LEU A 95 -15.34 7.50 -8.57
N LEU A 96 -14.65 8.24 -7.70
CA LEU A 96 -15.23 8.86 -6.52
C LEU A 96 -16.36 9.83 -6.88
N GLN A 97 -16.20 10.60 -7.95
CA GLN A 97 -17.25 11.52 -8.42
C GLN A 97 -18.51 10.79 -8.91
N LEU A 98 -18.38 9.61 -9.51
CA LEU A 98 -19.55 8.80 -9.88
C LEU A 98 -20.16 8.11 -8.66
N VAL A 99 -19.32 7.55 -7.78
CA VAL A 99 -19.76 6.82 -6.60
C VAL A 99 -20.38 7.75 -5.56
N ILE A 100 -19.94 9.00 -5.42
CA ILE A 100 -20.52 9.94 -4.44
C ILE A 100 -21.98 10.27 -4.75
N ILE A 101 -22.36 10.26 -6.03
CA ILE A 101 -23.75 10.43 -6.46
C ILE A 101 -24.60 9.26 -5.95
N LEU A 102 -24.10 8.03 -6.12
CA LEU A 102 -24.75 6.81 -5.62
C LEU A 102 -24.75 6.76 -4.08
N PHE A 103 -23.66 7.14 -3.44
CA PHE A 103 -23.55 7.20 -1.98
C PHE A 103 -24.55 8.20 -1.39
N GLY A 104 -24.65 9.38 -1.97
CA GLY A 104 -25.60 10.41 -1.54
C GLY A 104 -27.06 9.96 -1.70
N THR A 105 -27.42 9.38 -2.84
CA THR A 105 -28.82 9.00 -3.14
C THR A 105 -29.24 7.67 -2.51
N GLN A 106 -28.38 6.64 -2.54
CA GLN A 106 -28.72 5.27 -2.14
C GLN A 106 -28.35 4.95 -0.69
N VAL A 107 -27.26 5.52 -0.16
CA VAL A 107 -26.78 5.23 1.21
C VAL A 107 -27.25 6.31 2.19
N MET A 108 -27.07 7.59 1.82
CA MET A 108 -27.45 8.71 2.68
C MET A 108 -28.90 9.18 2.47
N HIS A 109 -29.60 8.68 1.44
CA HIS A 109 -30.97 9.06 1.08
C HIS A 109 -31.16 10.59 0.90
N LEU A 110 -30.15 11.26 0.36
CA LEU A 110 -30.18 12.70 0.06
C LEU A 110 -30.91 12.97 -1.26
N ASN A 111 -31.47 14.17 -1.37
CA ASN A 111 -31.97 14.69 -2.64
C ASN A 111 -30.82 15.23 -3.52
N ASP A 112 -31.08 15.43 -4.81
CA ASP A 112 -30.07 15.86 -5.79
C ASP A 112 -29.36 17.16 -5.39
N ARG A 113 -30.07 18.08 -4.74
CA ARG A 113 -29.51 19.33 -4.22
C ARG A 113 -28.42 19.08 -3.19
N TRP A 114 -28.69 18.25 -2.18
CA TRP A 114 -27.72 17.94 -1.13
C TRP A 114 -26.56 17.06 -1.63
N VAL A 115 -26.79 16.22 -2.63
CA VAL A 115 -25.72 15.49 -3.34
C VAL A 115 -24.79 16.45 -4.09
N GLY A 116 -25.35 17.46 -4.75
CA GLY A 116 -24.59 18.54 -5.39
C GLY A 116 -23.75 19.33 -4.39
N VAL A 117 -24.32 19.68 -3.23
CA VAL A 117 -23.60 20.35 -2.13
C VAL A 117 -22.48 19.46 -1.60
N LEU A 118 -22.73 18.18 -1.38
CA LEU A 118 -21.72 17.22 -0.93
C LEU A 118 -20.55 17.16 -1.92
N THR A 119 -20.82 17.07 -3.22
CA THR A 119 -19.79 17.03 -4.27
C THR A 119 -18.94 18.31 -4.29
N ALA A 120 -19.52 19.47 -3.96
CA ALA A 120 -18.77 20.73 -3.89
C ALA A 120 -17.68 20.73 -2.79
N PHE A 121 -17.89 20.02 -1.68
CA PHE A 121 -16.89 19.87 -0.61
C PHE A 121 -15.62 19.16 -1.09
N ALA A 122 -15.74 18.16 -1.98
CA ALA A 122 -14.59 17.50 -2.60
C ALA A 122 -13.73 18.52 -3.36
N ALA A 123 -14.38 19.37 -4.14
CA ALA A 123 -13.73 20.38 -4.96
C ALA A 123 -13.02 21.44 -4.09
N ILE A 124 -13.68 21.91 -3.02
CA ILE A 124 -13.06 22.80 -2.01
C ILE A 124 -11.80 22.16 -1.43
N GLY A 125 -11.89 20.88 -1.06
CA GLY A 125 -10.75 20.09 -0.59
C GLY A 125 -9.58 20.12 -1.57
N ILE A 126 -9.82 19.77 -2.84
CA ILE A 126 -8.80 19.76 -3.90
C ILE A 126 -8.14 21.13 -4.06
N GLY A 127 -8.92 22.20 -4.05
CA GLY A 127 -8.41 23.57 -4.13
C GLY A 127 -7.50 23.92 -2.95
N ALA A 128 -7.95 23.64 -1.72
CA ALA A 128 -7.17 23.88 -0.51
C ALA A 128 -5.89 23.04 -0.45
N GLY A 129 -5.98 21.74 -0.79
CA GLY A 129 -4.86 20.82 -0.83
C GLY A 129 -3.81 21.20 -1.88
N SER A 130 -4.25 21.61 -3.07
CA SER A 130 -3.35 22.07 -4.13
C SER A 130 -2.59 23.34 -3.72
N MET A 131 -3.26 24.24 -2.99
CA MET A 131 -2.64 25.44 -2.46
C MET A 131 -1.65 25.12 -1.33
N ALA A 132 -2.01 24.19 -0.44
CA ALA A 132 -1.12 23.71 0.61
C ALA A 132 0.13 23.05 0.01
N ALA A 133 -0.03 22.18 -0.99
CA ALA A 133 1.07 21.55 -1.71
C ALA A 133 2.02 22.59 -2.31
N GLY A 134 1.46 23.62 -2.96
CA GLY A 134 2.25 24.71 -3.54
C GLY A 134 3.03 25.52 -2.49
N ARG A 135 2.45 25.76 -1.31
CA ARG A 135 3.14 26.45 -0.21
C ARG A 135 4.21 25.58 0.46
N LEU A 136 3.90 24.31 0.72
CA LEU A 136 4.81 23.35 1.35
C LEU A 136 6.00 22.99 0.47
N SER A 137 5.81 22.99 -0.86
CA SER A 137 6.90 22.70 -1.82
C SER A 137 7.87 23.86 -2.00
N GLY A 138 7.51 25.09 -1.57
CA GLY A 138 8.31 26.29 -1.79
C GLY A 138 8.67 26.48 -3.27
N ASP A 139 9.95 26.74 -3.54
CA ASP A 139 10.49 26.90 -4.91
C ASP A 139 10.97 25.57 -5.54
N LYS A 140 10.70 24.43 -4.90
CA LYS A 140 11.19 23.11 -5.32
C LYS A 140 10.05 22.15 -5.63
N VAL A 141 10.36 21.05 -6.30
CA VAL A 141 9.41 19.94 -6.52
C VAL A 141 9.63 18.91 -5.41
N GLU A 142 8.82 19.00 -4.35
CA GLU A 142 8.91 18.13 -3.18
C GLU A 142 8.05 16.87 -3.34
N LEU A 143 8.66 15.78 -3.80
CA LEU A 143 7.97 14.50 -4.04
C LEU A 143 7.49 13.81 -2.76
N GLY A 144 8.06 14.15 -1.60
CA GLY A 144 7.65 13.60 -0.30
C GLY A 144 6.19 13.88 0.07
N LEU A 145 5.55 14.86 -0.56
CA LEU A 145 4.12 15.15 -0.37
C LEU A 145 3.20 14.11 -1.04
N ALA A 146 3.67 13.41 -2.08
CA ALA A 146 2.83 12.47 -2.83
C ALA A 146 2.45 11.23 -2.00
N PRO A 147 3.36 10.54 -1.29
CA PRO A 147 3.00 9.44 -0.39
C PRO A 147 2.02 9.86 0.71
N ILE A 148 2.23 11.04 1.31
CA ILE A 148 1.34 11.62 2.32
C ILE A 148 -0.06 11.85 1.72
N GLY A 149 -0.12 12.38 0.49
CA GLY A 149 -1.35 12.52 -0.29
C GLY A 149 -2.07 11.18 -0.50
N SER A 150 -1.36 10.14 -0.94
CA SER A 150 -1.95 8.81 -1.17
C SER A 150 -2.51 8.19 0.11
N ILE A 151 -1.73 8.20 1.20
CA ILE A 151 -2.15 7.66 2.50
C ILE A 151 -3.39 8.41 3.02
N GLY A 152 -3.37 9.75 2.97
CA GLY A 152 -4.51 10.55 3.40
C GLY A 152 -5.76 10.31 2.55
N MET A 153 -5.62 10.24 1.23
CA MET A 153 -6.73 9.91 0.33
C MET A 153 -7.36 8.57 0.68
N GLY A 154 -6.54 7.52 0.88
CA GLY A 154 -7.03 6.18 1.23
C GLY A 154 -7.71 6.14 2.59
N LEU A 155 -7.09 6.74 3.62
CA LEU A 155 -7.62 6.77 4.98
C LEU A 155 -8.96 7.52 5.06
N PHE A 156 -9.06 8.70 4.44
CA PHE A 156 -10.29 9.48 4.45
C PHE A 156 -11.36 8.92 3.50
N ALA A 157 -10.98 8.18 2.45
CA ALA A 157 -11.94 7.41 1.67
C ALA A 157 -12.54 6.26 2.51
N ILE A 158 -11.73 5.52 3.26
CA ILE A 158 -12.22 4.50 4.20
C ILE A 158 -13.14 5.13 5.27
N ALA A 159 -12.78 6.30 5.81
CA ALA A 159 -13.64 7.03 6.74
C ALA A 159 -14.95 7.52 6.09
N LEU A 160 -14.90 7.96 4.83
CA LEU A 160 -16.07 8.36 4.05
C LEU A 160 -17.04 7.18 3.85
N ALA A 161 -16.53 5.97 3.60
CA ALA A 161 -17.38 4.78 3.46
C ALA A 161 -18.25 4.52 4.71
N HIS A 162 -17.75 4.84 5.90
CA HIS A 162 -18.46 4.64 7.17
C HIS A 162 -19.30 5.86 7.61
N SER A 163 -19.36 6.91 6.78
CA SER A 163 -19.99 8.19 7.13
C SER A 163 -21.45 8.33 6.71
N GLY A 164 -22.07 7.25 6.20
CA GLY A 164 -23.42 7.31 5.60
C GLY A 164 -24.51 7.85 6.53
N GLY A 165 -24.34 7.75 7.85
CA GLY A 165 -25.31 8.26 8.83
C GLY A 165 -25.21 9.77 9.14
N SER A 166 -24.20 10.49 8.64
CA SER A 166 -24.02 11.91 8.96
C SER A 166 -23.47 12.72 7.79
N PHE A 167 -24.27 13.69 7.33
CA PHE A 167 -23.88 14.61 6.26
C PHE A 167 -22.61 15.40 6.61
N ALA A 168 -22.50 15.89 7.85
CA ALA A 168 -21.33 16.67 8.28
C ALA A 168 -20.05 15.82 8.25
N LEU A 169 -20.12 14.56 8.68
CA LEU A 169 -18.98 13.64 8.65
C LEU A 169 -18.59 13.28 7.21
N ALA A 170 -19.58 13.02 6.35
CA ALA A 170 -19.36 12.73 4.93
C ALA A 170 -18.72 13.93 4.21
N ALA A 171 -19.22 15.14 4.43
CA ALA A 171 -18.67 16.37 3.85
C ALA A 171 -17.24 16.63 4.33
N LEU A 172 -16.96 16.43 5.62
CA LEU A 172 -15.61 16.57 6.18
C LEU A 172 -14.64 15.56 5.54
N ASN A 173 -14.98 14.27 5.55
CA ASN A 173 -14.12 13.23 4.98
C ASN A 173 -13.90 13.44 3.49
N LEU A 174 -14.93 13.81 2.74
CA LEU A 174 -14.82 14.10 1.32
C LEU A 174 -13.94 15.34 1.04
N THR A 175 -14.03 16.38 1.88
CA THR A 175 -13.11 17.53 1.82
C THR A 175 -11.68 17.09 2.06
N LEU A 176 -11.45 16.20 3.03
CA LEU A 176 -10.12 15.69 3.35
C LEU A 176 -9.58 14.80 2.24
N VAL A 177 -10.38 13.92 1.64
CA VAL A 177 -9.99 13.16 0.43
C VAL A 177 -9.55 14.12 -0.68
N GLY A 178 -10.32 15.18 -0.93
CA GLY A 178 -9.95 16.21 -1.89
C GLY A 178 -8.63 16.91 -1.54
N PHE A 179 -8.45 17.29 -0.28
CA PHE A 179 -7.23 17.95 0.22
C PHE A 179 -5.98 17.11 0.01
N PHE A 180 -6.02 15.84 0.40
CA PHE A 180 -4.91 14.92 0.17
C PHE A 180 -4.73 14.59 -1.32
N GLY A 181 -5.81 14.61 -2.11
CA GLY A 181 -5.77 14.59 -3.57
C GLY A 181 -4.95 15.72 -4.18
N GLY A 182 -5.10 16.93 -3.67
CA GLY A 182 -4.27 18.08 -4.07
C GLY A 182 -2.79 17.91 -3.72
N LEU A 183 -2.50 17.38 -2.52
CA LEU A 183 -1.13 17.06 -2.07
C LEU A 183 -0.46 15.98 -2.93
N PHE A 184 -1.25 15.04 -3.45
CA PHE A 184 -0.78 14.00 -4.36
C PHE A 184 -0.53 14.53 -5.79
N ALA A 185 -1.50 15.24 -6.36
CA ALA A 185 -1.47 15.59 -7.77
C ALA A 185 -0.48 16.70 -8.12
N VAL A 186 -0.29 17.70 -7.25
CA VAL A 186 0.54 18.88 -7.56
C VAL A 186 2.02 18.53 -7.75
N PRO A 187 2.70 17.80 -6.85
CA PRO A 187 4.12 17.44 -7.01
C PRO A 187 4.37 16.59 -8.26
N LEU A 188 3.48 15.63 -8.56
CA LEU A 188 3.63 14.78 -9.74
C LEU A 188 3.50 15.57 -11.04
N ASN A 189 2.53 16.49 -11.13
CA ASN A 189 2.38 17.36 -12.30
C ASN A 189 3.58 18.32 -12.45
N ALA A 190 4.14 18.81 -11.34
CA ALA A 190 5.35 19.64 -11.36
C ALA A 190 6.58 18.84 -11.81
N LEU A 191 6.76 17.61 -11.32
CA LEU A 191 7.84 16.71 -11.73
C LEU A 191 7.77 16.36 -13.21
N LEU A 192 6.57 16.03 -13.71
CA LEU A 192 6.36 15.78 -15.14
C LEU A 192 6.79 16.99 -15.97
N GLN A 193 6.44 18.21 -15.55
CA GLN A 193 6.83 19.43 -16.25
C GLN A 193 8.34 19.67 -16.25
N GLN A 194 8.99 19.53 -15.09
CA GLN A 194 10.41 19.78 -14.93
C GLN A 194 11.25 18.77 -15.72
N ARG A 195 10.84 17.49 -15.72
CA ARG A 195 11.63 16.39 -16.27
C ARG A 195 11.40 16.13 -17.76
N SER A 196 10.32 16.68 -18.33
CA SER A 196 10.00 16.55 -19.76
C SER A 196 10.94 17.35 -20.69
N GLY A 197 11.61 18.38 -20.18
CA GLY A 197 12.47 19.28 -20.97
C GLY A 197 11.70 20.14 -21.98
N ASP A 198 12.27 21.29 -22.37
CA ASP A 198 11.52 22.32 -23.11
C ASP A 198 11.04 21.88 -24.50
N ARG A 199 11.79 21.04 -25.20
CA ARG A 199 11.47 20.59 -26.58
C ARG A 199 10.38 19.53 -26.65
N GLU A 200 10.21 18.72 -25.61
CA GLU A 200 9.29 17.56 -25.62
C GLU A 200 8.12 17.70 -24.65
N LYS A 201 8.11 18.78 -23.84
CA LYS A 201 7.07 19.09 -22.85
C LYS A 201 5.65 18.97 -23.39
N GLY A 202 5.38 19.55 -24.56
CA GLY A 202 4.04 19.50 -25.17
C GLY A 202 3.60 18.07 -25.51
N ARG A 203 4.49 17.25 -26.08
CA ARG A 203 4.20 15.86 -26.45
C ARG A 203 3.99 14.98 -25.22
N LEU A 204 4.82 15.13 -24.19
CA LEU A 204 4.68 14.37 -22.95
C LEU A 204 3.41 14.77 -22.18
N MET A 205 3.03 16.05 -22.21
CA MET A 205 1.75 16.50 -21.66
C MET A 205 0.55 15.94 -22.41
N ALA A 206 0.59 15.92 -23.74
CA ALA A 206 -0.45 15.31 -24.54
C ALA A 206 -0.57 13.80 -24.26
N THR A 207 0.55 13.10 -24.13
CA THR A 207 0.59 11.67 -23.79
C THR A 207 0.04 11.40 -22.39
N ASN A 208 0.41 12.23 -21.40
CA ASN A 208 -0.13 12.17 -20.04
C ASN A 208 -1.65 12.37 -20.04
N ASN A 209 -2.16 13.40 -20.73
CA ASN A 209 -3.59 13.65 -20.81
C ASN A 209 -4.36 12.51 -21.50
N PHE A 210 -3.78 11.92 -22.54
CA PHE A 210 -4.36 10.74 -23.19
C PHE A 210 -4.48 9.55 -22.23
N LEU A 211 -3.43 9.26 -21.45
CA LEU A 211 -3.46 8.20 -20.45
C LEU A 211 -4.42 8.50 -19.29
N ASN A 212 -4.53 9.76 -18.88
CA ASN A 212 -5.50 10.18 -17.87
C ASN A 212 -6.94 9.96 -18.36
N MET A 213 -7.24 10.22 -19.63
CA MET A 213 -8.56 9.92 -20.21
C MET A 213 -8.86 8.42 -20.23
N ILE A 214 -7.86 7.57 -20.49
CA ILE A 214 -8.02 6.12 -20.32
C ILE A 214 -8.35 5.79 -18.87
N GLY A 215 -7.64 6.38 -17.90
CA GLY A 215 -7.94 6.23 -16.48
C GLY A 215 -9.38 6.60 -16.12
N ILE A 216 -9.87 7.75 -16.59
CA ILE A 216 -11.27 8.19 -16.38
C ILE A 216 -12.26 7.21 -17.01
N LEU A 217 -12.00 6.69 -18.22
CA LEU A 217 -12.86 5.70 -18.87
C LEU A 217 -12.90 4.39 -18.09
N VAL A 218 -11.73 3.93 -17.60
CA VAL A 218 -11.61 2.72 -16.78
C VAL A 218 -12.37 2.88 -15.46
N ALA A 219 -12.45 4.09 -14.89
CA ALA A 219 -13.24 4.36 -13.68
C ALA A 219 -14.73 4.06 -13.88
N SER A 220 -15.30 4.48 -15.01
CA SER A 220 -16.71 4.17 -15.33
C SER A 220 -16.91 2.66 -15.53
N GLY A 221 -15.97 1.97 -16.17
CA GLY A 221 -16.01 0.51 -16.33
C GLY A 221 -15.89 -0.24 -15.01
N ALA A 222 -14.98 0.20 -14.13
CA ALA A 222 -14.80 -0.34 -12.80
C ALA A 222 -16.06 -0.16 -11.94
N LEU A 223 -16.69 1.02 -12.01
CA LEU A 223 -17.96 1.25 -11.33
C LEU A 223 -19.04 0.30 -11.81
N SER A 224 -19.24 0.20 -13.14
CA SER A 224 -20.22 -0.71 -13.73
C SER A 224 -19.97 -2.17 -13.33
N LEU A 225 -18.70 -2.60 -13.26
CA LEU A 225 -18.35 -3.94 -12.82
C LEU A 225 -18.74 -4.14 -11.35
N CYS A 226 -18.38 -3.22 -10.46
CA CYS A 226 -18.71 -3.29 -9.05
C CYS A 226 -20.23 -3.28 -8.79
N THR A 227 -20.99 -2.41 -9.46
CA THR A 227 -22.43 -2.27 -9.21
C THR A 227 -23.24 -3.34 -9.93
N ASN A 228 -23.00 -3.58 -11.22
CA ASN A 228 -23.89 -4.41 -12.05
C ASN A 228 -23.52 -5.90 -11.99
N VAL A 229 -22.23 -6.23 -11.84
CA VAL A 229 -21.77 -7.63 -11.80
C VAL A 229 -21.67 -8.12 -10.37
N PHE A 230 -21.06 -7.34 -9.48
CA PHE A 230 -20.86 -7.75 -8.09
C PHE A 230 -21.94 -7.25 -7.12
N GLY A 231 -22.85 -6.38 -7.55
CA GLY A 231 -23.94 -5.88 -6.71
C GLY A 231 -23.45 -5.07 -5.49
N LEU A 232 -22.25 -4.48 -5.56
CA LEU A 232 -21.65 -3.78 -4.42
C LEU A 232 -22.30 -2.41 -4.22
N PRO A 233 -22.68 -2.06 -2.99
CA PRO A 233 -23.19 -0.72 -2.69
C PRO A 233 -22.05 0.32 -2.68
N ALA A 234 -22.42 1.60 -2.80
CA ALA A 234 -21.48 2.69 -3.00
C ALA A 234 -20.44 2.84 -1.87
N ASP A 235 -20.83 2.63 -0.61
CA ASP A 235 -19.95 2.64 0.56
C ASP A 235 -18.85 1.57 0.47
N ARG A 236 -19.19 0.36 0.01
CA ARG A 236 -18.22 -0.73 -0.18
C ARG A 236 -17.24 -0.43 -1.31
N ILE A 237 -17.71 0.21 -2.37
CA ILE A 237 -16.84 0.63 -3.48
C ILE A 237 -15.85 1.69 -2.99
N ILE A 238 -16.31 2.71 -2.25
CA ILE A 238 -15.43 3.73 -1.63
C ILE A 238 -14.40 3.05 -0.71
N PHE A 239 -14.82 2.08 0.11
CA PHE A 239 -13.94 1.35 1.01
C PHE A 239 -12.84 0.59 0.26
N ILE A 240 -13.21 -0.23 -0.74
CA ILE A 240 -12.26 -1.04 -1.51
C ILE A 240 -11.22 -0.16 -2.19
N PHE A 241 -11.66 0.90 -2.88
CA PHE A 241 -10.74 1.79 -3.57
C PHE A 241 -9.93 2.66 -2.61
N GLY A 242 -10.47 2.99 -1.43
CA GLY A 242 -9.71 3.61 -0.35
C GLY A 242 -8.56 2.72 0.13
N VAL A 243 -8.81 1.42 0.34
CA VAL A 243 -7.76 0.45 0.69
C VAL A 243 -6.73 0.31 -0.44
N LEU A 244 -7.17 0.23 -1.70
CA LEU A 244 -6.27 0.16 -2.86
C LEU A 244 -5.42 1.43 -3.08
N THR A 245 -5.82 2.55 -2.48
CA THR A 245 -5.08 3.83 -2.53
C THR A 245 -3.96 3.89 -1.49
N LEU A 246 -4.02 3.05 -0.45
CA LEU A 246 -3.00 3.01 0.58
C LEU A 246 -1.73 2.36 0.02
N GLU A 247 -0.62 3.07 0.14
CA GLU A 247 0.69 2.49 -0.14
C GLU A 247 1.01 1.48 0.96
N LEU A 248 1.17 0.21 0.57
CA LEU A 248 1.54 -0.85 1.49
C LEU A 248 3.05 -0.82 1.71
N LEU A 249 3.44 -0.36 2.89
CA LEU A 249 4.82 -0.42 3.35
C LEU A 249 5.00 -1.67 4.22
N GLU A 250 5.87 -2.56 3.76
CA GLU A 250 6.27 -3.74 4.53
C GLU A 250 7.21 -3.31 5.67
N GLY A 251 6.87 -3.71 6.89
CA GLY A 251 7.65 -3.41 8.09
C GLY A 251 7.49 -4.48 9.15
N TYR A 252 8.42 -4.48 10.10
CA TYR A 252 8.47 -5.42 11.22
C TYR A 252 8.31 -4.69 12.53
N GLY A 253 7.68 -5.38 13.48
CA GLY A 253 7.26 -4.79 14.72
C GLY A 253 6.68 -5.80 15.71
N CYS A 254 6.74 -5.45 16.98
CA CYS A 254 6.16 -6.19 18.09
C CYS A 254 5.59 -5.21 19.14
N THR A 255 4.61 -5.67 19.92
CA THR A 255 3.94 -4.84 20.94
C THR A 255 4.94 -4.27 21.94
N GLU A 256 5.97 -5.05 22.25
CA GLU A 256 7.07 -4.74 23.14
C GLU A 256 7.95 -3.58 22.66
N MET A 257 7.82 -3.18 21.39
CA MET A 257 8.55 -2.06 20.77
C MET A 257 7.61 -0.99 20.18
N ALA A 258 6.38 -0.89 20.67
CA ALA A 258 5.42 0.18 20.41
C ALA A 258 5.30 0.69 18.95
N PRO A 259 4.59 -0.01 18.07
CA PRO A 259 4.70 -1.41 17.69
C PRO A 259 5.67 -1.63 16.52
N ILE A 260 6.34 -0.59 15.99
CA ILE A 260 7.17 -0.68 14.77
C ILE A 260 8.65 -0.62 15.15
N VAL A 261 9.44 -1.52 14.60
CA VAL A 261 10.90 -1.59 14.76
C VAL A 261 11.60 -1.17 13.48
N ALA A 262 11.16 -1.69 12.34
CA ALA A 262 11.74 -1.43 11.03
C ALA A 262 10.64 -1.32 9.98
N VAL A 263 10.85 -0.50 8.95
CA VAL A 263 9.88 -0.35 7.86
C VAL A 263 10.57 0.05 6.56
N ASN A 264 10.12 -0.48 5.43
CA ASN A 264 10.50 0.03 4.13
C ASN A 264 9.88 1.41 3.93
N VAL A 265 10.69 2.37 3.50
CA VAL A 265 10.25 3.73 3.20
C VAL A 265 10.60 4.11 1.76
N PRO A 266 9.96 5.12 1.17
CA PRO A 266 10.40 5.64 -0.12
C PRO A 266 11.87 6.07 -0.08
N ASP A 267 12.56 5.95 -1.21
CA ASP A 267 13.96 6.38 -1.33
C ASP A 267 14.09 7.88 -1.05
N VAL A 268 15.11 8.26 -0.29
CA VAL A 268 15.38 9.65 0.09
C VAL A 268 16.52 10.18 -0.77
N ASN A 269 16.28 11.33 -1.41
CA ASN A 269 17.29 12.11 -2.10
C ASN A 269 17.45 13.44 -1.40
N ASP A 270 18.54 13.65 -0.66
CA ASP A 270 18.84 14.93 -0.03
C ASP A 270 20.27 15.37 -0.35
N ARG A 271 20.43 16.61 -0.81
CA ARG A 271 21.73 17.26 -1.07
C ARG A 271 22.73 16.47 -1.95
N GLY A 272 22.24 15.62 -2.84
CA GLY A 272 23.07 14.79 -3.72
C GLY A 272 23.40 13.40 -3.17
N GLU A 273 23.02 13.12 -1.92
CA GLU A 273 23.06 11.78 -1.33
C GLU A 273 21.76 11.04 -1.68
N HIS A 274 21.89 9.80 -2.14
CA HIS A 274 20.78 8.92 -2.43
C HIS A 274 20.78 7.75 -1.44
N GLN A 275 19.78 7.72 -0.56
CA GLN A 275 19.55 6.58 0.32
C GLN A 275 18.37 5.78 -0.17
N ARG A 276 18.63 4.51 -0.47
CA ARG A 276 17.58 3.54 -0.76
C ARG A 276 16.81 3.23 0.52
N GLY A 277 15.51 3.45 0.52
CA GLY A 277 14.64 3.26 1.69
C GLY A 277 13.86 1.94 1.67
N ALA A 278 13.78 1.29 0.51
CA ALA A 278 12.99 0.07 0.34
C ALA A 278 13.73 -1.03 -0.43
N ARG A 279 13.63 -2.26 0.06
CA ARG A 279 14.11 -3.47 -0.61
C ARG A 279 13.06 -4.58 -0.49
N ARG A 280 12.58 -5.07 -1.64
CA ARG A 280 11.61 -6.17 -1.69
C ARG A 280 12.15 -7.41 -0.97
N GLY A 281 11.30 -8.07 -0.19
CA GLY A 281 11.65 -9.24 0.60
C GLY A 281 12.41 -8.90 1.90
N THR A 282 12.44 -7.63 2.28
CA THR A 282 13.00 -7.15 3.56
C THR A 282 11.94 -6.36 4.29
N VAL A 283 12.10 -6.16 5.60
CA VAL A 283 11.22 -5.34 6.43
C VAL A 283 11.75 -3.91 6.59
N GLY A 284 12.73 -3.51 5.76
CA GLY A 284 13.32 -2.18 5.74
C GLY A 284 14.43 -1.98 6.78
N HIS A 285 14.69 -0.69 7.07
CA HIS A 285 15.67 -0.26 8.06
C HIS A 285 15.03 -0.04 9.43
N PRO A 286 15.79 -0.16 10.54
CA PRO A 286 15.34 0.29 11.85
C PRO A 286 14.88 1.74 11.85
N LEU A 287 13.85 2.05 12.63
CA LEU A 287 13.39 3.42 12.82
C LEU A 287 14.49 4.31 13.46
N PRO A 288 14.48 5.63 13.23
CA PRO A 288 15.40 6.54 13.89
C PRO A 288 15.39 6.38 15.42
N GLY A 289 16.58 6.17 16.00
CA GLY A 289 16.75 5.93 17.44
C GLY A 289 16.56 4.47 17.87
N VAL A 290 16.15 3.58 16.97
CA VAL A 290 16.13 2.13 17.16
C VAL A 290 17.40 1.52 16.58
N VAL A 291 18.04 0.67 17.35
CA VAL A 291 19.22 -0.10 16.93
C VAL A 291 18.85 -1.57 16.94
N ALA A 292 19.20 -2.27 15.86
CA ALA A 292 19.02 -3.71 15.72
C ALA A 292 20.37 -4.39 15.50
N LYS A 293 20.52 -5.62 16.01
CA LYS A 293 21.66 -6.48 15.71
C LYS A 293 21.22 -7.94 15.62
N ILE A 294 21.95 -8.71 14.83
CA ILE A 294 21.81 -10.16 14.77
C ILE A 294 22.91 -10.79 15.62
N VAL A 295 22.57 -11.77 16.45
CA VAL A 295 23.53 -12.55 17.23
C VAL A 295 23.32 -14.04 17.00
N ASP A 296 24.35 -14.85 17.24
CA ASP A 296 24.21 -16.29 17.26
C ASP A 296 23.22 -16.70 18.38
N PRO A 297 22.17 -17.49 18.06
CA PRO A 297 21.17 -17.87 19.06
C PRO A 297 21.70 -18.74 20.20
N ALA A 298 22.78 -19.50 19.98
CA ALA A 298 23.37 -20.43 20.95
C ALA A 298 24.44 -19.76 21.82
N THR A 299 25.30 -18.93 21.23
CA THR A 299 26.42 -18.28 21.95
C THR A 299 26.10 -16.85 22.37
N GLY A 300 25.18 -16.17 21.70
CA GLY A 300 24.90 -14.75 21.88
C GLY A 300 25.95 -13.82 21.23
N GLU A 301 26.91 -14.36 20.49
CA GLU A 301 27.98 -13.58 19.84
C GLU A 301 27.47 -12.84 18.60
N GLY A 302 27.99 -11.64 18.35
CA GLY A 302 27.62 -10.80 17.22
C GLY A 302 28.17 -9.37 17.36
N PRO A 303 27.82 -8.43 16.45
CA PRO A 303 26.79 -8.57 15.41
C PRO A 303 27.22 -9.44 14.22
N LEU A 304 26.28 -10.22 13.70
CA LEU A 304 26.41 -10.98 12.45
C LEU A 304 25.80 -10.21 11.27
N PHE A 305 26.41 -10.29 10.09
CA PHE A 305 25.91 -9.69 8.86
C PHE A 305 25.75 -10.76 7.78
N ASN A 306 24.67 -10.69 7.00
CA ASN A 306 24.30 -11.68 5.97
C ASN A 306 24.18 -13.13 6.47
N ILE A 307 24.10 -13.35 7.79
CA ILE A 307 23.98 -14.65 8.44
C ILE A 307 22.72 -14.62 9.29
N GLU A 308 21.95 -15.72 9.26
CA GLU A 308 20.74 -15.89 10.08
C GLU A 308 21.12 -15.97 11.56
N GLY A 309 20.40 -15.23 12.38
CA GLY A 309 20.58 -15.29 13.83
C GLY A 309 19.44 -14.60 14.58
N LEU A 310 19.56 -14.55 15.89
CA LEU A 310 18.55 -13.98 16.77
C LEU A 310 18.57 -12.44 16.68
N LEU A 311 17.41 -11.86 16.39
CA LEU A 311 17.23 -10.42 16.33
C LEU A 311 17.12 -9.83 17.74
N LEU A 312 18.05 -8.92 18.05
CA LEU A 312 18.02 -8.11 19.26
C LEU A 312 17.77 -6.66 18.87
N VAL A 313 16.88 -6.00 19.61
CA VAL A 313 16.49 -4.61 19.34
C VAL A 313 16.63 -3.76 20.59
N ARG A 314 17.07 -2.52 20.44
CA ARG A 314 17.16 -1.53 21.51
C ARG A 314 16.71 -0.17 21.00
N GLY A 315 15.84 0.49 21.73
CA GLY A 315 15.34 1.82 21.34
C GLY A 315 14.47 2.46 22.41
N PRO A 316 14.11 3.74 22.24
CA PRO A 316 13.26 4.49 23.17
C PRO A 316 11.81 3.98 23.19
N ASN A 317 11.39 3.26 22.15
CA ASN A 317 10.06 2.66 21.99
C ASN A 317 9.88 1.33 22.73
N ARG A 318 10.90 0.86 23.48
CA ARG A 318 10.86 -0.38 24.26
C ARG A 318 9.85 -0.29 25.41
N MET A 319 9.12 -1.37 25.63
CA MET A 319 8.21 -1.53 26.77
C MET A 319 8.94 -1.46 28.12
N LYS A 320 8.16 -1.27 29.18
CA LYS A 320 8.67 -1.34 30.57
C LYS A 320 8.79 -2.77 31.11
N GLY A 321 8.02 -3.71 30.56
CA GLY A 321 7.91 -5.09 31.01
C GLY A 321 6.48 -5.61 30.92
N TYR A 322 6.31 -6.90 31.19
CA TYR A 322 5.01 -7.55 31.24
C TYR A 322 4.29 -7.25 32.57
N LEU A 323 2.97 -7.06 32.53
CA LEU A 323 2.19 -6.67 33.69
C LEU A 323 2.12 -7.82 34.71
N GLY A 324 2.68 -7.59 35.90
CA GLY A 324 2.65 -8.56 37.00
C GLY A 324 3.56 -9.78 36.80
N ASP A 325 4.43 -9.77 35.78
CA ASP A 325 5.30 -10.89 35.43
C ASP A 325 6.76 -10.42 35.30
N PRO A 326 7.48 -10.27 36.43
CA PRO A 326 8.87 -9.82 36.44
C PRO A 326 9.84 -10.87 35.88
N GLU A 327 9.54 -12.17 36.01
CA GLU A 327 10.41 -13.26 35.51
C GLU A 327 10.46 -13.27 33.98
N SER A 328 9.29 -13.31 33.34
CA SER A 328 9.21 -13.23 31.86
C SER A 328 9.77 -11.90 31.34
N THR A 329 9.67 -10.84 32.14
CA THR A 329 10.27 -9.53 31.79
C THR A 329 11.79 -9.61 31.79
N SER A 330 12.40 -10.23 32.81
CA SER A 330 13.87 -10.39 32.84
C SER A 330 14.38 -11.29 31.72
N ASP A 331 13.62 -12.32 31.34
CA ASP A 331 14.05 -13.29 30.32
C ASP A 331 14.21 -12.67 28.92
N VAL A 332 13.35 -11.70 28.58
CA VAL A 332 13.37 -11.03 27.28
C VAL A 332 14.32 -9.82 27.23
N PHE A 333 14.94 -9.46 28.36
CA PHE A 333 15.90 -8.35 28.42
C PHE A 333 17.30 -8.82 28.79
N ARG A 334 18.26 -8.64 27.87
CA ARG A 334 19.68 -8.94 28.09
C ARG A 334 20.54 -7.72 27.82
N ASP A 335 21.23 -7.21 28.83
CA ASP A 335 22.13 -6.04 28.72
C ASP A 335 21.47 -4.81 28.04
N GLY A 336 20.20 -4.59 28.36
CA GLY A 336 19.40 -3.49 27.81
C GLY A 336 18.86 -3.71 26.39
N TRP A 337 19.14 -4.87 25.77
CA TRP A 337 18.53 -5.31 24.52
C TRP A 337 17.26 -6.10 24.78
N TYR A 338 16.24 -5.86 23.97
CA TYR A 338 15.07 -6.71 23.88
C TYR A 338 15.38 -7.88 22.94
N VAL A 339 15.18 -9.09 23.44
CA VAL A 339 15.29 -10.34 22.67
C VAL A 339 13.93 -10.61 22.03
N THR A 340 13.81 -10.39 20.72
CA THR A 340 12.50 -10.48 20.04
C THR A 340 12.00 -11.92 19.94
N GLY A 341 12.92 -12.88 20.00
CA GLY A 341 12.64 -14.27 19.70
C GLY A 341 12.43 -14.52 18.20
N ASP A 342 12.74 -13.56 17.33
CA ASP A 342 12.67 -13.71 15.87
C ASP A 342 14.08 -13.96 15.29
N ILE A 343 14.17 -14.81 14.27
CA ILE A 343 15.39 -15.04 13.50
C ILE A 343 15.35 -14.15 12.27
N ALA A 344 16.45 -13.44 12.05
CA ALA A 344 16.57 -12.49 10.97
C ALA A 344 18.01 -12.45 10.43
N THR A 345 18.16 -11.81 9.28
CA THR A 345 19.45 -11.39 8.72
C THR A 345 19.47 -9.88 8.61
N ILE A 346 20.65 -9.28 8.79
CA ILE A 346 20.91 -7.87 8.47
C ILE A 346 21.97 -7.84 7.38
N ASP A 347 21.68 -7.18 6.27
CA ASP A 347 22.65 -7.00 5.20
C ASP A 347 23.62 -5.84 5.48
N GLU A 348 24.67 -5.72 4.67
CA GLU A 348 25.66 -4.63 4.78
C GLU A 348 25.06 -3.24 4.56
N SER A 349 23.90 -3.15 3.92
CA SER A 349 23.14 -1.91 3.72
C SER A 349 22.17 -1.62 4.86
N GLY A 350 22.12 -2.47 5.90
CA GLY A 350 21.28 -2.32 7.08
C GLY A 350 19.83 -2.78 6.92
N PHE A 351 19.45 -3.41 5.81
CA PHE A 351 18.10 -3.96 5.64
C PHE A 351 17.95 -5.24 6.45
N ILE A 352 16.83 -5.35 7.17
CA ILE A 352 16.48 -6.53 7.97
C ILE A 352 15.59 -7.45 7.12
N THR A 353 15.87 -8.74 7.13
CA THR A 353 14.96 -9.77 6.60
C THR A 353 14.59 -10.72 7.73
N ILE A 354 13.29 -10.81 8.05
CA ILE A 354 12.79 -11.79 9.02
C ILE A 354 12.69 -13.14 8.31
N THR A 355 13.39 -14.15 8.80
CA THR A 355 13.43 -15.47 8.16
C THR A 355 12.62 -16.51 8.92
N ASP A 356 12.56 -16.42 10.25
CA ASP A 356 11.81 -17.37 11.08
C ASP A 356 11.62 -16.82 12.51
N ARG A 357 11.09 -17.63 13.44
CA ARG A 357 10.99 -17.34 14.87
C ARG A 357 11.80 -18.37 15.65
N LEU A 358 12.52 -17.98 16.70
CA LEU A 358 13.30 -18.88 17.55
C LEU A 358 12.45 -20.03 18.12
N SER A 359 11.18 -19.75 18.46
CA SER A 359 10.23 -20.77 18.91
C SER A 359 9.84 -21.81 17.84
N ARG A 360 10.26 -21.60 16.59
CA ARG A 360 10.01 -22.41 15.39
C ARG A 360 11.28 -23.12 14.93
N PHE A 361 12.24 -23.28 15.82
CA PHE A 361 13.38 -24.18 15.65
C PHE A 361 13.28 -25.32 16.63
N SER A 362 13.87 -26.44 16.24
CA SER A 362 14.12 -27.56 17.15
C SER A 362 15.58 -27.91 17.19
N LYS A 363 16.05 -28.27 18.39
CA LYS A 363 17.42 -28.70 18.59
C LYS A 363 17.48 -30.22 18.50
N ILE A 364 17.89 -30.72 17.34
CA ILE A 364 17.92 -32.16 17.04
C ILE A 364 19.38 -32.59 16.93
N ALA A 365 19.81 -33.46 17.85
CA ALA A 365 21.20 -33.93 17.94
C ALA A 365 22.23 -32.78 17.98
N GLY A 366 21.87 -31.65 18.61
CA GLY A 366 22.73 -30.47 18.74
C GLY A 366 22.62 -29.44 17.60
N GLU A 367 21.96 -29.79 16.49
CA GLU A 367 21.75 -28.90 15.35
C GLU A 367 20.41 -28.15 15.46
N MET A 368 20.39 -26.87 15.07
CA MET A 368 19.18 -26.06 15.02
C MET A 368 18.45 -26.29 13.70
N VAL A 369 17.26 -26.88 13.77
CA VAL A 369 16.46 -27.27 12.61
C VAL A 369 15.27 -26.29 12.43
N PRO A 370 15.24 -25.48 11.36
CA PRO A 370 14.16 -24.51 11.09
C PRO A 370 12.88 -25.20 10.61
N HIS A 371 11.77 -25.00 11.32
CA HIS A 371 10.47 -25.57 10.92
C HIS A 371 9.98 -24.97 9.61
N MET A 372 10.19 -23.67 9.37
CA MET A 372 9.72 -22.98 8.16
C MET A 372 10.33 -23.53 6.88
N LYS A 373 11.63 -23.87 6.86
CA LYS A 373 12.26 -24.45 5.66
C LYS A 373 11.64 -25.80 5.30
N ILE A 374 11.27 -26.59 6.31
CA ILE A 374 10.62 -27.88 6.12
C ILE A 374 9.19 -27.67 5.62
N GLU A 375 8.44 -26.74 6.22
CA GLU A 375 7.10 -26.39 5.77
C GLU A 375 7.08 -25.85 4.34
N GLN A 376 8.06 -25.03 3.94
CA GLN A 376 8.17 -24.56 2.55
C GLN A 376 8.36 -25.71 1.57
N GLN A 377 9.17 -26.70 1.91
CA GLN A 377 9.37 -27.89 1.08
C GLN A 377 8.12 -28.77 1.05
N ILE A 378 7.48 -29.00 2.20
CA ILE A 378 6.19 -29.72 2.24
C ILE A 378 5.16 -28.99 1.40
N HIS A 379 5.01 -27.68 1.57
CA HIS A 379 4.06 -26.86 0.83
C HIS A 379 4.31 -26.91 -0.68
N SER A 380 5.57 -26.96 -1.13
CA SER A 380 5.89 -27.12 -2.57
C SER A 380 5.46 -28.47 -3.16
N LEU A 381 5.19 -29.46 -2.31
CA LEU A 381 4.75 -30.81 -2.69
C LEU A 381 3.23 -31.01 -2.54
N LEU A 382 2.53 -30.02 -1.97
CA LEU A 382 1.08 -29.98 -1.80
C LEU A 382 0.45 -29.06 -2.86
N ASP A 383 -0.83 -29.28 -3.18
CA ASP A 383 -1.59 -28.30 -3.97
C ASP A 383 -1.79 -26.99 -3.20
N GLU A 384 -1.89 -25.86 -3.91
CA GLU A 384 -1.94 -24.48 -3.33
C GLU A 384 -3.04 -24.26 -2.27
N HIS A 385 -4.06 -25.11 -2.23
CA HIS A 385 -5.19 -25.00 -1.31
C HIS A 385 -4.96 -25.65 0.05
N TYR A 386 -3.92 -26.47 0.19
CA TYR A 386 -3.63 -27.22 1.41
C TYR A 386 -2.50 -26.59 2.21
N ALA A 387 -2.61 -26.68 3.53
CA ALA A 387 -1.66 -26.10 4.45
C ALA A 387 -0.86 -27.20 5.16
N CYS A 388 0.31 -26.81 5.66
CA CYS A 388 1.10 -27.66 6.54
C CYS A 388 1.67 -26.88 7.71
N VAL A 389 2.02 -27.58 8.79
CA VAL A 389 2.71 -27.02 9.95
C VAL A 389 3.61 -28.08 10.58
N VAL A 390 4.82 -27.68 10.94
CA VAL A 390 5.82 -28.48 11.62
C VAL A 390 5.93 -28.02 13.08
N THR A 391 6.06 -28.98 13.98
CA THR A 391 6.34 -28.79 15.40
C THR A 391 7.34 -29.84 15.86
N ALA A 392 7.85 -29.72 17.08
CA ALA A 392 8.61 -30.79 17.71
C ALA A 392 8.04 -31.27 19.03
N VAL A 393 8.45 -32.50 19.36
CA VAL A 393 8.21 -33.15 20.64
C VAL A 393 9.55 -33.68 21.19
N PRO A 394 9.67 -33.85 22.52
CA PRO A 394 10.88 -34.42 23.11
C PRO A 394 11.21 -35.80 22.55
N ASP A 395 12.49 -36.06 22.28
CA ASP A 395 13.03 -37.34 21.84
C ASP A 395 14.21 -37.76 22.73
N PRO A 396 14.19 -38.96 23.35
CA PRO A 396 15.23 -39.38 24.28
C PRO A 396 16.64 -39.50 23.65
N ALA A 397 16.74 -39.72 22.35
CA ALA A 397 18.01 -39.96 21.66
C ALA A 397 18.59 -38.67 21.08
N LYS A 398 17.73 -37.79 20.56
CA LYS A 398 18.15 -36.58 19.81
C LYS A 398 17.77 -35.27 20.51
N GLY A 399 17.18 -35.32 21.70
CA GLY A 399 16.64 -34.18 22.43
C GLY A 399 15.23 -33.84 21.96
N GLU A 400 15.08 -33.55 20.66
CA GLU A 400 13.78 -33.30 20.02
C GLU A 400 13.65 -34.10 18.71
N ARG A 401 12.41 -34.37 18.31
CA ARG A 401 12.04 -34.89 16.98
C ARG A 401 10.89 -34.10 16.39
N LEU A 402 10.85 -34.02 15.07
CA LEU A 402 9.84 -33.26 14.34
C LEU A 402 8.59 -34.08 14.08
N ILE A 403 7.45 -33.40 14.12
CA ILE A 403 6.15 -33.88 13.66
C ILE A 403 5.61 -32.85 12.68
N ALA A 404 5.17 -33.30 11.50
CA ALA A 404 4.55 -32.44 10.51
C ALA A 404 3.08 -32.83 10.32
N PHE A 405 2.23 -31.81 10.34
CA PHE A 405 0.81 -31.92 10.05
C PHE A 405 0.51 -31.28 8.70
N TYR A 406 -0.40 -31.85 7.93
CA TYR A 406 -0.85 -31.27 6.66
C TYR A 406 -2.32 -31.61 6.39
N THR A 407 -2.97 -30.82 5.54
CA THR A 407 -4.43 -30.89 5.33
C THR A 407 -4.86 -31.50 4.00
N ASP A 408 -3.92 -32.00 3.18
CA ASP A 408 -4.23 -32.67 1.92
C ASP A 408 -4.60 -34.14 2.18
N PRO A 409 -5.87 -34.53 2.02
CA PRO A 409 -6.29 -35.91 2.25
C PRO A 409 -5.92 -36.84 1.09
N SER A 410 -5.56 -36.30 -0.07
CA SER A 410 -5.24 -37.08 -1.27
C SER A 410 -3.81 -37.63 -1.25
N LEU A 411 -2.91 -36.98 -0.49
CA LEU A 411 -1.51 -37.36 -0.38
C LEU A 411 -1.27 -38.19 0.89
N ALA A 412 -1.00 -39.49 0.73
CA ALA A 412 -0.74 -40.35 1.87
C ALA A 412 0.61 -40.01 2.56
N PRO A 413 0.76 -40.20 3.89
CA PRO A 413 1.97 -39.80 4.61
C PRO A 413 3.26 -40.45 4.08
N HIS A 414 3.18 -41.70 3.61
CA HIS A 414 4.33 -42.40 3.04
C HIS A 414 4.77 -41.79 1.71
N GLU A 415 3.84 -41.37 0.85
CA GLU A 415 4.13 -40.70 -0.42
C GLU A 415 4.76 -39.33 -0.18
N LEU A 416 4.22 -38.55 0.77
CA LEU A 416 4.82 -37.27 1.17
C LEU A 416 6.25 -37.45 1.67
N TRP A 417 6.50 -38.47 2.50
CA TRP A 417 7.85 -38.78 2.98
C TRP A 417 8.82 -39.11 1.84
N GLU A 418 8.39 -39.95 0.89
CA GLU A 418 9.21 -40.31 -0.27
C GLU A 418 9.56 -39.09 -1.12
N ARG A 419 8.59 -38.19 -1.34
CA ARG A 419 8.83 -36.92 -2.04
C ARG A 419 9.78 -36.00 -1.27
N LEU A 420 9.63 -35.90 0.05
CA LEU A 420 10.53 -35.10 0.90
C LEU A 420 11.98 -35.63 0.86
N CYS A 421 12.17 -36.95 0.79
CA CYS A 421 13.51 -37.54 0.64
C CYS A 421 14.21 -37.19 -0.67
N LEU A 422 13.48 -36.71 -1.68
CA LEU A 422 14.04 -36.24 -2.96
C LEU A 422 14.37 -34.75 -2.96
N THR A 423 14.05 -34.01 -1.89
CA THR A 423 14.37 -32.58 -1.74
C THR A 423 15.80 -32.35 -1.27
N GLU A 424 16.24 -31.09 -1.27
CA GLU A 424 17.57 -30.68 -0.79
C GLU A 424 17.69 -30.62 0.75
N LEU A 425 16.66 -31.02 1.49
CA LEU A 425 16.70 -30.99 2.95
C LEU A 425 17.72 -32.00 3.51
N PRO A 426 18.52 -31.62 4.52
CA PRO A 426 19.38 -32.55 5.23
C PRO A 426 18.57 -33.72 5.82
N ARG A 427 19.13 -34.94 5.76
CA ARG A 427 18.44 -36.14 6.27
C ARG A 427 18.06 -36.04 7.75
N LEU A 428 18.79 -35.26 8.54
CA LEU A 428 18.50 -35.03 9.96
C LEU A 428 17.22 -34.20 10.16
N TRP A 429 16.88 -33.35 9.18
CA TRP A 429 15.73 -32.44 9.24
C TRP A 429 14.43 -33.09 8.79
N LEU A 430 14.49 -34.28 8.18
CA LEU A 430 13.30 -34.98 7.73
C LEU A 430 12.53 -35.58 8.92
N PRO A 431 11.23 -35.26 9.08
CA PRO A 431 10.37 -36.00 10.00
C PRO A 431 10.37 -37.50 9.66
N LYS A 432 10.17 -38.34 10.67
CA LYS A 432 9.99 -39.79 10.42
C LYS A 432 8.67 -40.03 9.68
N ARG A 433 8.59 -41.16 8.96
CA ARG A 433 7.37 -41.59 8.24
C ARG A 433 6.12 -41.59 9.13
N GLU A 434 6.27 -42.03 10.38
CA GLU A 434 5.21 -42.10 11.40
C GLU A 434 4.82 -40.73 12.01
N ASP A 435 5.62 -39.70 11.74
CA ASP A 435 5.47 -38.35 12.28
C ASP A 435 4.89 -37.36 11.25
N LEU A 436 4.51 -37.86 10.08
CA LEU A 436 3.69 -37.15 9.11
C LEU A 436 2.22 -37.51 9.34
N ARG A 437 1.39 -36.51 9.64
CA ARG A 437 -0.01 -36.73 10.05
C ARG A 437 -0.96 -35.85 9.24
N ILE A 438 -2.01 -36.46 8.71
CA ILE A 438 -3.10 -35.74 8.05
C ILE A 438 -4.07 -35.24 9.13
N ILE A 439 -4.49 -33.98 9.02
CA ILE A 439 -5.54 -33.37 9.87
C ILE A 439 -6.54 -32.60 9.01
N ASP A 440 -7.77 -32.48 9.47
CA ASP A 440 -8.83 -31.79 8.71
C ASP A 440 -8.56 -30.28 8.56
N ALA A 441 -8.05 -29.65 9.61
CA ALA A 441 -7.72 -28.22 9.61
C ALA A 441 -6.61 -27.90 10.60
N ILE A 442 -5.77 -26.93 10.25
CA ILE A 442 -4.75 -26.39 11.16
C ILE A 442 -5.44 -25.49 12.20
N PRO A 443 -5.29 -25.75 13.51
CA PRO A 443 -5.80 -24.87 14.56
C PRO A 443 -5.26 -23.44 14.42
N THR A 444 -6.15 -22.45 14.51
CA THR A 444 -5.81 -21.03 14.44
C THR A 444 -6.37 -20.27 15.64
N LEU A 445 -5.67 -19.21 16.03
CA LEU A 445 -6.12 -18.24 17.04
C LEU A 445 -7.18 -17.31 16.45
N GLY A 446 -7.95 -16.60 17.28
CA GLY A 446 -8.94 -15.62 16.83
C GLY A 446 -8.35 -14.45 16.01
N THR A 447 -7.02 -14.30 15.96
CA THR A 447 -6.29 -13.34 15.11
C THR A 447 -5.94 -13.88 13.71
N GLY A 448 -6.31 -15.13 13.40
CA GLY A 448 -6.00 -15.81 12.14
C GLY A 448 -4.60 -16.45 12.08
N LYS A 449 -3.77 -16.32 13.12
CA LYS A 449 -2.45 -16.98 13.21
C LYS A 449 -2.60 -18.44 13.63
N VAL A 450 -1.69 -19.33 13.20
CA VAL A 450 -1.64 -20.73 13.64
C VAL A 450 -1.47 -20.82 15.16
N ASP A 451 -2.29 -21.65 15.81
CA ASP A 451 -2.17 -21.96 17.24
C ASP A 451 -1.15 -23.07 17.47
N LEU A 452 0.11 -22.66 17.64
CA LEU A 452 1.22 -23.57 17.90
C LEU A 452 1.06 -24.36 19.22
N ARG A 453 0.32 -23.83 20.20
CA ARG A 453 0.08 -24.55 21.47
C ARG A 453 -0.91 -25.69 21.26
N ALA A 454 -1.95 -25.47 20.45
CA ALA A 454 -2.86 -26.54 20.04
C ALA A 454 -2.16 -27.59 19.18
N ILE A 455 -1.34 -27.18 18.20
CA ILE A 455 -0.53 -28.09 17.38
C ILE A 455 0.42 -28.94 18.23
N ARG A 456 1.11 -28.35 19.21
CA ARG A 456 2.01 -29.10 20.09
C ARG A 456 1.24 -30.09 20.98
N ARG A 457 0.05 -29.74 21.45
CA ARG A 457 -0.84 -30.66 22.20
C ARG A 457 -1.28 -31.85 21.34
N LEU A 458 -1.69 -31.61 20.09
CA LEU A 458 -1.98 -32.66 19.11
C LEU A 458 -0.76 -33.56 18.84
N ALA A 459 0.42 -32.97 18.74
CA ALA A 459 1.68 -33.69 18.56
C ALA A 459 1.98 -34.63 19.73
N MET A 460 1.72 -34.19 20.97
CA MET A 460 1.90 -34.95 22.21
C MET A 460 0.76 -35.92 22.55
N GLY A 461 -0.30 -35.98 21.74
CA GLY A 461 -1.47 -36.85 21.99
C GLY A 461 -2.35 -36.41 23.16
N GLN A 462 -2.26 -35.13 23.55
CA GLN A 462 -3.06 -34.53 24.61
C GLN A 462 -4.19 -33.76 23.95
N VAL A 463 -5.34 -34.41 23.74
CA VAL A 463 -6.55 -33.77 23.17
C VAL A 463 -7.27 -32.97 24.24
#